data_AF-A0A9W6I4M3-F1
#
_entry.id   AF-A0A9W6I4M3-F1
#
_cell.length_a   1.000
_cell.length_b   1.000
_cell.length_c   1.000
_cell.angle_alpha   90.00
_cell.angle_beta   90.00
_cell.angle_gamma   90.00
#
_symmetry.space_group_name_H-M   'P 1'
#
loop_
_entity.id
_entity.type
_entity.pdbx_description
1 polymer ?
#
loop_
_entity_poly.entity_id
_entity_poly.type
_entity_poly.pdbx_seq_one_letter_code
_entity_poly.pdbx_strand_id
1 'polypeptide(L)'
;MPRRSTALWTAAILTAIAPAACFMIIALLSGGAGDSFSYGFVTYGWCAGYEADLQIRRLLGPIHTFSLPYFGSVPLIVLAWGGMLLSKRVGRPRIGRILARSVATVMIVEYLSSPLLLMLDVSRSSGCAQVWGPPEVVGWSVAANLYYLVPAILVLVVVRTPGLPRRSHLARTGATLSLVAVIVLGTVADSAASPVSDVMALGCQGFGEGTASGFDESEKEFLCAIRSDRLGEGVPELADMPDRDLLAYGRRLCDLAAQNEGNVSAPAVSKAIGKMNNPSLTGALAKLCPSVAQAQEDEEERMRAENDAYIAAAKKRCSSHPRHQPKIRPVRQARATMWTEFWYINAWDEGNEGGSTGDMVADLVGSAPGALDIWAADEIGHACVTGEAYRRRPPVETRGWEQVVEVGYTTAKGTLSIVGDNGEELPDLAVNGPGDYRVRVHVRGRKAVRENIDTPDATVQLLIMVFPGKEKKPTIYRDYPQKARK
;
A
#
# COMPACT_ATOMS: atom_id res chain seq x y z
N MET A 1 23.02 -44.90 -26.50
CA MET A 1 22.20 -44.96 -25.27
C MET A 1 21.16 -46.06 -25.45
N PRO A 2 20.78 -46.82 -24.41
CA PRO A 2 19.68 -47.78 -24.54
C PRO A 2 18.38 -47.04 -24.85
N ARG A 3 17.52 -47.60 -25.73
CA ARG A 3 16.24 -46.99 -26.17
C ARG A 3 15.38 -46.48 -24.99
N ARG A 4 15.39 -47.22 -23.87
CA ARG A 4 14.69 -46.85 -22.63
C ARG A 4 15.16 -45.54 -22.00
N SER A 5 16.47 -45.23 -22.07
CA SER A 5 17.01 -43.98 -21.51
C SER A 5 16.59 -42.77 -22.35
N THR A 6 16.53 -42.92 -23.67
CA THR A 6 16.06 -41.86 -24.58
C THR A 6 14.58 -41.57 -24.33
N ALA A 7 13.74 -42.60 -24.22
CA ALA A 7 12.30 -42.44 -23.98
C ALA A 7 12.00 -41.66 -22.69
N LEU A 8 12.75 -41.93 -21.62
CA LEU A 8 12.56 -41.23 -20.34
C LEU A 8 13.04 -39.77 -20.37
N TRP A 9 14.11 -39.44 -21.09
CA TRP A 9 14.51 -38.04 -21.31
C TRP A 9 13.44 -37.28 -22.11
N THR A 10 12.90 -37.90 -23.16
CA THR A 10 11.79 -37.33 -23.93
C THR A 10 10.56 -37.12 -23.05
N ALA A 11 10.21 -38.10 -22.20
CA ALA A 11 9.11 -37.97 -21.25
C ALA A 11 9.33 -36.81 -20.25
N ALA A 12 10.54 -36.65 -19.71
CA ALA A 12 10.88 -35.54 -18.81
C ALA A 12 10.72 -34.17 -19.49
N ILE A 13 11.14 -34.06 -20.75
CA ILE A 13 10.99 -32.81 -21.53
C ILE A 13 9.52 -32.54 -21.83
N LEU A 14 8.76 -33.52 -22.30
CA LEU A 14 7.35 -33.34 -22.64
C LEU A 14 6.51 -32.98 -21.42
N THR A 15 6.75 -33.62 -20.27
CA THR A 15 6.07 -33.29 -19.01
C THR A 15 6.43 -31.90 -18.52
N ALA A 16 7.68 -31.48 -18.67
CA ALA A 16 8.10 -30.12 -18.30
C ALA A 16 7.51 -29.02 -19.21
N ILE A 17 7.33 -29.30 -20.52
CA ILE A 17 6.73 -28.35 -21.48
C ILE A 17 5.20 -28.23 -21.31
N ALA A 18 4.52 -29.30 -20.89
CA ALA A 18 3.07 -29.41 -20.98
C ALA A 18 2.29 -28.26 -20.33
N PRO A 19 2.63 -27.74 -19.13
CA PRO A 19 1.92 -26.60 -18.54
C PRO A 19 2.08 -25.33 -19.37
N ALA A 20 3.30 -25.01 -19.82
CA ALA A 20 3.55 -23.82 -20.65
C ALA A 20 2.82 -23.91 -22.00
N ALA A 21 2.81 -25.10 -22.62
CA ALA A 21 2.04 -25.34 -23.83
C ALA A 21 0.54 -25.20 -23.61
N CYS A 22 0.01 -25.73 -22.49
CA CYS A 22 -1.40 -25.59 -22.11
C CYS A 22 -1.78 -24.12 -21.93
N PHE A 23 -0.97 -23.35 -21.19
CA PHE A 23 -1.19 -21.90 -21.01
C PHE A 23 -1.15 -21.14 -22.34
N MET A 24 -0.18 -21.42 -23.21
CA MET A 24 -0.12 -20.79 -24.54
C MET A 24 -1.34 -21.14 -25.41
N ILE A 25 -1.80 -22.40 -25.36
CA ILE A 25 -2.98 -22.85 -26.12
C ILE A 25 -4.25 -22.18 -25.57
N ILE A 26 -4.42 -22.11 -24.24
CA ILE A 26 -5.56 -21.43 -23.61
C ILE A 26 -5.55 -19.94 -23.97
N ALA A 27 -4.39 -19.27 -23.89
CA ALA A 27 -4.26 -17.87 -24.29
C ALA A 27 -4.60 -17.64 -25.76
N LEU A 28 -4.15 -18.53 -26.65
CA LEU A 28 -4.43 -18.45 -28.08
C LEU A 28 -5.92 -18.69 -28.40
N LEU A 29 -6.55 -19.67 -27.74
CA LEU A 29 -7.95 -20.04 -27.98
C LEU A 29 -8.97 -19.08 -27.34
N SER A 30 -8.60 -18.41 -26.24
CA SER A 30 -9.49 -17.48 -25.54
C SER A 30 -9.59 -16.10 -26.21
N GLY A 31 -8.77 -15.82 -27.24
CA GLY A 31 -8.80 -14.54 -27.98
C GLY A 31 -8.45 -13.30 -27.15
N GLY A 32 -8.11 -13.47 -25.88
CA GLY A 32 -7.83 -12.41 -24.92
C GLY A 32 -6.36 -12.04 -24.94
N ALA A 33 -6.05 -10.89 -25.53
CA ALA A 33 -4.83 -10.18 -25.21
C ALA A 33 -4.91 -9.73 -23.74
N GLY A 34 -4.29 -10.49 -22.84
CA GLY A 34 -3.65 -9.91 -21.66
C GLY A 34 -4.53 -9.33 -20.56
N ASP A 35 -5.71 -9.89 -20.27
CA ASP A 35 -6.26 -9.77 -18.91
C ASP A 35 -5.41 -10.65 -17.99
N SER A 36 -4.21 -10.17 -17.68
CA SER A 36 -3.42 -10.68 -16.58
C SER A 36 -4.29 -10.51 -15.34
N PHE A 37 -4.85 -11.62 -14.86
CA PHE A 37 -5.40 -11.71 -13.51
C PHE A 37 -4.23 -11.51 -12.54
N SER A 38 -3.89 -10.24 -12.34
CA SER A 38 -3.05 -9.77 -11.25
C SER A 38 -3.91 -9.91 -10.01
N TYR A 39 -3.84 -11.07 -9.38
CA TYR A 39 -4.29 -11.17 -8.00
C TYR A 39 -3.29 -10.40 -7.14
N GLY A 40 -3.52 -9.10 -6.99
CA GLY A 40 -2.89 -8.28 -5.97
C GLY A 40 -3.49 -8.68 -4.63
N PHE A 41 -2.95 -9.73 -4.01
CA PHE A 41 -3.31 -10.06 -2.65
C PHE A 41 -2.45 -9.20 -1.73
N VAL A 42 -3.11 -8.33 -0.97
CA VAL A 42 -2.49 -7.66 0.16
C VAL A 42 -2.79 -8.53 1.38
N THR A 43 -1.92 -9.50 1.65
CA THR A 43 -2.01 -10.30 2.87
C THR A 43 -1.09 -9.68 3.91
N TYR A 44 -1.65 -9.43 5.11
CA TYR A 44 -0.91 -8.98 6.29
C TYR A 44 -0.94 -10.12 7.31
N GLY A 45 0.21 -10.39 7.92
CA GLY A 45 0.44 -11.50 8.83
C GLY A 45 1.86 -12.07 8.68
N TRP A 46 2.55 -12.27 9.80
CA TRP A 46 3.90 -12.86 9.83
C TRP A 46 3.83 -14.38 9.93
N CYS A 47 3.93 -15.05 8.79
CA CYS A 47 4.05 -16.51 8.74
C CYS A 47 5.47 -16.89 8.32
N ALA A 48 6.19 -17.57 9.22
CA ALA A 48 7.61 -17.85 9.05
C ALA A 48 7.92 -18.67 7.78
N GLY A 49 7.02 -19.57 7.39
CA GLY A 49 7.11 -20.34 6.15
C GLY A 49 6.96 -19.46 4.92
N TYR A 50 5.93 -18.61 4.89
CA TYR A 50 5.68 -17.66 3.80
C TYR A 50 6.85 -16.68 3.63
N GLU A 51 7.36 -16.12 4.72
CA GLU A 51 8.54 -15.24 4.68
C GLU A 51 9.78 -15.97 4.17
N ALA A 52 10.01 -17.20 4.63
CA ALA A 52 11.11 -18.02 4.11
C ALA A 52 10.93 -18.32 2.61
N ASP A 53 9.71 -18.57 2.13
CA ASP A 53 9.41 -18.79 0.71
C ASP A 53 9.70 -17.54 -0.11
N LEU A 54 9.29 -16.36 0.36
CA LEU A 54 9.61 -15.08 -0.29
C LEU A 54 11.12 -14.84 -0.35
N GLN A 55 11.87 -15.13 0.72
CA GLN A 55 13.34 -15.00 0.71
C GLN A 55 13.98 -16.00 -0.24
N ILE A 56 13.50 -17.25 -0.29
CA ILE A 56 13.98 -18.26 -1.24
C ILE A 56 13.70 -17.80 -2.68
N ARG A 57 12.48 -17.34 -2.98
CA ARG A 57 12.12 -16.81 -4.30
C ARG A 57 12.96 -15.58 -4.67
N ARG A 58 13.25 -14.70 -3.72
CA ARG A 58 14.12 -13.53 -3.94
C ARG A 58 15.56 -13.96 -4.23
N LEU A 59 16.09 -14.93 -3.49
CA LEU A 59 17.42 -15.50 -3.69
C LEU A 59 17.52 -16.21 -5.05
N LEU A 60 16.49 -16.96 -5.44
CA LEU A 60 16.40 -17.65 -6.72
C LEU A 60 15.97 -16.72 -7.87
N GLY A 61 15.52 -15.50 -7.57
CA GLY A 61 15.02 -14.52 -8.54
C GLY A 61 15.94 -14.32 -9.74
N PRO A 62 17.25 -14.05 -9.54
CA PRO A 62 18.21 -13.97 -10.63
C PRO A 62 18.24 -15.24 -11.50
N ILE A 63 18.13 -16.42 -10.89
CA ILE A 63 18.11 -17.71 -11.60
C ILE A 63 16.82 -17.84 -12.43
N HIS A 64 15.67 -17.44 -11.88
CA HIS A 64 14.38 -17.44 -12.58
C HIS A 64 14.31 -16.41 -13.71
N THR A 65 15.02 -15.28 -13.60
CA THR A 65 15.09 -14.28 -14.67
C THR A 65 15.97 -14.70 -15.85
N PHE A 66 16.88 -15.66 -15.67
CA PHE A 66 17.55 -16.29 -16.80
C PHE A 66 16.56 -17.18 -17.55
N SER A 67 16.66 -17.28 -18.88
CA SER A 67 15.71 -18.05 -19.72
C SER A 67 15.67 -19.56 -19.44
N LEU A 68 16.48 -20.07 -18.50
CA LEU A 68 16.63 -21.50 -18.23
C LEU A 68 15.45 -22.11 -17.42
N PRO A 69 14.81 -21.43 -16.45
CA PRO A 69 13.64 -21.97 -15.74
C PRO A 69 12.29 -21.56 -16.34
N TYR A 70 12.25 -20.50 -17.16
CA TYR A 70 11.00 -19.86 -17.64
C TYR A 70 10.03 -20.82 -18.37
N PHE A 71 10.53 -21.93 -18.93
CA PHE A 71 9.74 -22.97 -19.57
C PHE A 71 9.68 -24.25 -18.74
N GLY A 72 9.31 -24.16 -17.45
CA GLY A 72 9.15 -25.34 -16.58
C GLY A 72 10.43 -26.17 -16.44
N SER A 73 11.61 -25.51 -16.38
CA SER A 73 12.94 -26.16 -16.33
C SER A 73 13.38 -26.95 -17.58
N VAL A 74 12.68 -26.86 -18.71
CA VAL A 74 13.01 -27.59 -19.96
C VAL A 74 14.45 -27.37 -20.43
N PRO A 75 14.98 -26.14 -20.49
CA PRO A 75 16.38 -25.91 -20.84
C PRO A 75 17.37 -26.66 -19.94
N LEU A 76 17.12 -26.73 -18.62
CA LEU A 76 17.97 -27.48 -17.69
C LEU A 76 17.97 -28.98 -18.00
N ILE A 77 16.80 -29.55 -18.32
CA ILE A 77 16.66 -30.96 -18.69
C ILE A 77 17.40 -31.24 -20.01
N VAL A 78 17.26 -30.36 -21.01
CA VAL A 78 17.96 -30.48 -22.30
C VAL A 78 19.48 -30.40 -22.12
N LEU A 79 19.98 -29.47 -21.29
CA LEU A 79 21.40 -29.36 -20.96
C LEU A 79 21.92 -30.61 -20.23
N ALA A 80 21.16 -31.13 -19.27
CA ALA A 80 21.49 -32.37 -18.57
C ALA A 80 21.56 -33.56 -19.54
N TRP A 81 20.61 -33.65 -20.48
CA TRP A 81 20.58 -34.69 -21.50
C TRP A 81 21.76 -34.58 -22.47
N GLY A 82 22.03 -33.38 -22.98
CA GLY A 82 23.15 -33.08 -23.88
C GLY A 82 24.50 -33.37 -23.22
N GLY A 83 24.69 -32.91 -21.97
CA GLY A 83 25.89 -33.20 -21.18
C GLY A 83 26.06 -34.69 -20.90
N MET A 84 24.95 -35.42 -20.68
CA MET A 84 25.00 -36.88 -20.57
C MET A 84 25.45 -37.54 -21.88
N LEU A 85 24.96 -37.10 -23.04
CA LEU A 85 25.38 -37.62 -24.35
C LEU A 85 26.86 -37.32 -24.64
N LEU A 86 27.29 -36.08 -24.40
CA LEU A 86 28.67 -35.64 -24.60
C LEU A 86 29.64 -36.39 -23.68
N SER A 87 29.31 -36.50 -22.38
CA SER A 87 30.14 -37.22 -21.42
C SER A 87 30.33 -38.70 -21.77
N LYS A 88 29.33 -39.33 -22.40
CA LYS A 88 29.45 -40.69 -22.93
C LYS A 88 30.38 -40.76 -24.14
N ARG A 89 30.31 -39.80 -25.06
CA ARG A 89 31.21 -39.72 -26.22
C ARG A 89 32.67 -39.53 -25.81
N VAL A 90 32.93 -38.74 -24.77
CA VAL A 90 34.27 -38.47 -24.23
C VAL A 90 34.76 -39.58 -23.28
N GLY A 91 33.98 -40.65 -23.08
CA GLY A 91 34.36 -41.76 -22.18
C GLY A 91 34.33 -41.40 -20.68
N ARG A 92 33.67 -40.32 -20.30
CA ARG A 92 33.54 -39.82 -18.91
C ARG A 92 32.09 -39.83 -18.40
N PRO A 93 31.37 -40.97 -18.37
CA PRO A 93 29.94 -41.04 -18.02
C PRO A 93 29.62 -40.68 -16.56
N ARG A 94 30.64 -40.52 -15.70
CA ARG A 94 30.45 -40.01 -14.33
C ARG A 94 30.07 -38.53 -14.34
N ILE A 95 30.67 -37.72 -15.23
CA ILE A 95 30.43 -36.27 -15.30
C ILE A 95 28.98 -36.00 -15.71
N GLY A 96 28.46 -36.67 -16.74
CA GLY A 96 27.07 -36.51 -17.16
C GLY A 96 26.04 -36.89 -16.08
N ARG A 97 26.35 -37.91 -15.26
CA ARG A 97 25.50 -38.29 -14.12
C ARG A 97 25.52 -37.26 -13.00
N ILE A 98 26.67 -36.66 -12.72
CA ILE A 98 26.77 -35.57 -11.74
C ILE A 98 25.92 -34.40 -12.23
N LEU A 99 26.10 -33.96 -13.48
CA LEU A 99 25.34 -32.85 -14.06
C LEU A 99 23.83 -33.06 -13.98
N ALA A 100 23.33 -34.22 -14.40
CA ALA A 100 21.91 -34.52 -14.38
C ALA A 100 21.33 -34.64 -12.96
N ARG A 101 22.11 -35.12 -11.99
CA ARG A 101 21.70 -35.12 -10.57
C ARG A 101 21.65 -33.70 -10.03
N SER A 102 22.62 -32.85 -10.34
CA SER A 102 22.63 -31.45 -9.95
C SER A 102 21.39 -30.72 -10.49
N VAL A 103 21.04 -30.94 -11.76
CA VAL A 103 19.81 -30.39 -12.36
C VAL A 103 18.56 -30.86 -11.62
N ALA A 104 18.43 -32.16 -11.36
CA ALA A 104 17.27 -32.67 -10.62
C ALA A 104 17.20 -32.12 -9.18
N THR A 105 18.34 -31.93 -8.50
CA THR A 105 18.39 -31.32 -7.17
C THR A 105 17.89 -29.88 -7.20
N VAL A 106 18.32 -29.07 -8.18
CA VAL A 106 17.86 -27.68 -8.32
C VAL A 106 16.35 -27.64 -8.49
N MET A 107 15.80 -28.47 -9.38
CA MET A 107 14.35 -28.56 -9.59
C MET A 107 13.59 -28.97 -8.33
N ILE A 108 14.12 -29.94 -7.56
CA ILE A 108 13.47 -30.36 -6.32
C ILE A 108 13.47 -29.23 -5.29
N VAL A 109 14.58 -28.51 -5.11
CA VAL A 109 14.64 -27.39 -4.15
C VAL A 109 13.67 -26.27 -4.55
N GLU A 110 13.61 -25.96 -5.84
CA GLU A 110 12.70 -24.96 -6.40
C GLU A 110 11.23 -25.30 -6.14
N TYR A 111 10.78 -26.51 -6.51
CA TYR A 111 9.35 -26.85 -6.47
C TYR A 111 8.89 -27.47 -5.15
N LEU A 112 9.78 -27.97 -4.29
CA LEU A 112 9.39 -28.59 -3.02
C LEU A 112 9.39 -27.60 -1.84
N SER A 113 10.14 -26.51 -1.91
CA SER A 113 10.25 -25.54 -0.81
C SER A 113 8.91 -24.93 -0.45
N SER A 114 8.18 -24.40 -1.43
CA SER A 114 6.86 -23.77 -1.24
C SER A 114 5.84 -24.66 -0.53
N PRO A 115 5.52 -25.89 -0.99
CA PRO A 115 4.55 -26.75 -0.29
C PRO A 115 5.01 -27.18 1.09
N LEU A 116 6.32 -27.36 1.34
CA LEU A 116 6.83 -27.70 2.67
C LEU A 116 6.68 -26.52 3.65
N LEU A 117 6.95 -25.30 3.19
CA LEU A 117 6.81 -24.10 4.01
C LEU A 117 5.34 -23.76 4.27
N LEU A 118 4.46 -23.99 3.30
CA LEU A 118 3.01 -23.93 3.49
C LEU A 118 2.57 -24.94 4.57
N MET A 119 3.01 -26.20 4.48
CA MET A 119 2.67 -27.21 5.48
C MET A 119 3.16 -26.83 6.88
N LEU A 120 4.37 -26.26 6.98
CA LEU A 120 4.91 -25.75 8.24
C LEU A 120 4.01 -24.67 8.84
N ASP A 121 3.59 -23.70 8.03
CA ASP A 121 2.74 -22.60 8.45
C ASP A 121 1.35 -23.07 8.89
N VAL A 122 0.69 -23.92 8.08
CA VAL A 122 -0.62 -24.50 8.40
C VAL A 122 -0.55 -25.34 9.68
N SER A 123 0.58 -26.01 9.94
CA SER A 123 0.76 -26.79 11.17
C SER A 123 0.92 -25.94 12.43
N ARG A 124 1.32 -24.66 12.29
CA ARG A 124 1.49 -23.73 13.42
C ARG A 124 0.25 -22.89 13.68
N SER A 125 -0.44 -22.45 12.64
CA SER A 125 -1.65 -21.63 12.75
C SER A 125 -2.51 -21.82 11.51
N SER A 126 -3.81 -22.07 11.71
CA SER A 126 -4.80 -22.07 10.64
C SER A 126 -4.89 -20.72 9.93
N GLY A 127 -4.64 -19.61 10.65
CA GLY A 127 -4.61 -18.25 10.08
C GLY A 127 -3.51 -18.07 9.05
N CYS A 128 -2.40 -18.79 9.16
CA CYS A 128 -1.32 -18.69 8.18
C CYS A 128 -1.69 -19.25 6.80
N ALA A 129 -2.65 -20.17 6.70
CA ALA A 129 -3.10 -20.68 5.41
C ALA A 129 -3.61 -19.56 4.49
N GLN A 130 -4.23 -18.52 5.07
CA GLN A 130 -4.80 -17.40 4.32
C GLN A 130 -3.73 -16.45 3.77
N VAL A 131 -2.57 -16.35 4.42
CA VAL A 131 -1.44 -15.54 3.94
C VAL A 131 -0.90 -16.08 2.61
N TRP A 132 -0.98 -17.39 2.40
CA TRP A 132 -0.61 -18.06 1.15
C TRP A 132 -1.63 -17.87 0.01
N GLY A 133 -2.81 -17.33 0.32
CA GLY A 133 -3.88 -17.00 -0.61
C GLY A 133 -5.17 -17.82 -0.40
N PRO A 134 -6.20 -17.58 -1.22
CA PRO A 134 -7.44 -18.35 -1.19
C PRO A 134 -7.17 -19.87 -1.38
N PRO A 135 -7.99 -20.76 -0.80
CA PRO A 135 -7.81 -22.21 -0.90
C PRO A 135 -7.67 -22.72 -2.33
N GLU A 136 -8.35 -22.09 -3.29
CA GLU A 136 -8.29 -22.43 -4.71
C GLU A 136 -6.90 -22.13 -5.30
N VAL A 137 -6.32 -20.98 -4.94
CA VAL A 137 -5.00 -20.54 -5.38
C VAL A 137 -3.91 -21.38 -4.73
N VAL A 138 -4.03 -21.63 -3.42
CA VAL A 138 -3.10 -22.48 -2.66
C VAL A 138 -3.12 -23.91 -3.20
N GLY A 139 -4.32 -24.49 -3.39
CA GLY A 139 -4.48 -25.82 -3.95
C GLY A 139 -3.89 -25.94 -5.36
N TRP A 140 -4.12 -24.94 -6.21
CA TRP A 140 -3.52 -24.88 -7.54
C TRP A 140 -1.98 -24.77 -7.50
N SER A 141 -1.45 -23.90 -6.63
CA SER A 141 0.00 -23.72 -6.43
C SER A 141 0.67 -25.03 -5.96
N VAL A 142 0.07 -25.73 -4.99
CA VAL A 142 0.57 -27.02 -4.50
C VAL A 142 0.53 -28.07 -5.61
N ALA A 143 -0.58 -28.16 -6.34
CA ALA A 143 -0.72 -29.11 -7.45
C ALA A 143 0.32 -28.85 -8.55
N ALA A 144 0.53 -27.58 -8.92
CA ALA A 144 1.53 -27.19 -9.92
C ALA A 144 2.95 -27.54 -9.46
N ASN A 145 3.31 -27.20 -8.22
CA ASN A 145 4.62 -27.52 -7.64
C ASN A 145 4.87 -29.03 -7.62
N LEU A 146 3.90 -29.84 -7.18
CA LEU A 146 4.00 -31.30 -7.18
C LEU A 146 4.12 -31.86 -8.60
N TYR A 147 3.42 -31.28 -9.58
CA TYR A 147 3.54 -31.66 -10.98
C TYR A 147 4.95 -31.45 -11.51
N TYR A 148 5.59 -30.32 -11.20
CA TYR A 148 6.95 -30.01 -11.65
C TYR A 148 8.05 -30.87 -11.00
N LEU A 149 7.73 -31.65 -9.96
CA LEU A 149 8.65 -32.67 -9.45
C LEU A 149 8.73 -33.92 -10.35
N VAL A 150 7.73 -34.17 -11.20
CA VAL A 150 7.68 -35.36 -12.07
C VAL A 150 8.89 -35.41 -13.04
N PRO A 151 9.23 -34.34 -13.80
CA PRO A 151 10.43 -34.34 -14.63
C PRO A 151 11.73 -34.57 -13.85
N ALA A 152 11.86 -34.00 -12.64
CA ALA A 152 13.05 -34.20 -11.80
C ALA A 152 13.22 -35.68 -11.39
N ILE A 153 12.12 -36.34 -11.03
CA ILE A 153 12.08 -37.77 -10.72
C ILE A 153 12.48 -38.59 -11.96
N LEU A 154 11.95 -38.26 -13.14
CA LEU A 154 12.30 -38.94 -14.39
C LEU A 154 13.80 -38.81 -14.70
N VAL A 155 14.39 -37.62 -14.53
CA VAL A 155 15.84 -37.41 -14.68
C VAL A 155 16.62 -38.29 -13.70
N LEU A 156 16.22 -38.35 -12.42
CA LEU A 156 16.87 -39.20 -11.42
C LEU A 156 16.78 -40.69 -11.76
N VAL A 157 15.64 -41.15 -12.25
CA VAL A 157 15.42 -42.54 -12.70
C VAL A 157 16.37 -42.87 -13.85
N VAL A 158 16.55 -41.97 -14.81
CA VAL A 158 17.43 -42.18 -15.97
C VAL A 158 18.90 -42.29 -15.58
N VAL A 159 19.34 -41.50 -14.60
CA VAL A 159 20.76 -41.47 -14.18
C VAL A 159 21.10 -42.48 -13.10
N ARG A 160 20.10 -43.21 -12.60
CA ARG A 160 20.28 -44.33 -11.69
C ARG A 160 21.04 -45.43 -12.42
N THR A 161 22.27 -45.70 -12.00
CA THR A 161 22.99 -46.86 -12.51
C THR A 161 22.30 -48.13 -12.03
N PRO A 162 21.96 -49.08 -12.92
CA PRO A 162 21.62 -50.43 -12.51
C PRO A 162 22.90 -51.06 -11.95
N GLY A 163 23.19 -50.77 -10.69
CA GLY A 163 24.17 -51.51 -9.93
C GLY A 163 23.61 -52.90 -9.64
N LEU A 164 24.49 -53.91 -9.69
CA LEU A 164 24.22 -55.25 -9.17
C LEU A 164 23.45 -55.16 -7.84
N PRO A 165 22.47 -56.05 -7.59
CA PRO A 165 21.53 -55.95 -6.48
C PRO A 165 22.27 -56.06 -5.15
N ARG A 166 22.77 -54.92 -4.64
CA ARG A 166 23.31 -54.81 -3.29
C ARG A 166 22.11 -54.67 -2.36
N ARG A 167 21.50 -55.83 -2.05
CA ARG A 167 20.61 -56.04 -0.89
C ARG A 167 21.25 -55.36 0.32
N SER A 168 20.64 -54.32 0.86
CA SER A 168 20.53 -54.03 2.33
C SER A 168 20.48 -52.55 2.74
N HIS A 169 20.82 -51.55 1.92
CA HIS A 169 20.90 -50.16 2.43
C HIS A 169 19.79 -49.20 2.01
N LEU A 170 18.91 -49.58 1.07
CA LEU A 170 17.82 -48.70 0.59
C LEU A 170 16.59 -48.65 1.51
N ALA A 171 16.46 -49.57 2.48
CA ALA A 171 15.38 -49.55 3.47
C ALA A 171 15.64 -48.54 4.61
N ARG A 172 16.89 -48.12 4.85
CA ARG A 172 17.22 -47.18 5.93
C ARG A 172 17.03 -45.71 5.56
N THR A 173 17.18 -45.33 4.28
CA THR A 173 16.99 -43.93 3.87
C THR A 173 15.52 -43.56 3.61
N GLY A 174 14.66 -44.56 3.32
CA GLY A 174 13.21 -44.34 3.25
C GLY A 174 12.56 -44.14 4.62
N ALA A 175 13.03 -44.87 5.64
CA ALA A 175 12.50 -44.78 7.00
C ALA A 175 12.86 -43.46 7.71
N THR A 176 14.02 -42.87 7.43
CA THR A 176 14.41 -41.57 8.03
C THR A 176 13.58 -40.40 7.52
N LEU A 177 13.07 -40.44 6.28
CA LEU A 177 12.18 -39.39 5.75
C LEU A 177 10.76 -39.49 6.32
N SER A 178 10.24 -40.70 6.54
CA SER A 178 8.94 -40.89 7.20
C SER A 178 8.97 -40.58 8.71
N LEU A 179 10.09 -40.82 9.40
CA LEU A 179 10.20 -40.53 10.83
C LEU A 179 10.26 -39.01 11.11
N VAL A 180 10.91 -38.23 10.22
CA VAL A 180 10.92 -36.76 10.33
C VAL A 180 9.52 -36.17 10.11
N ALA A 181 8.72 -36.73 9.20
CA ALA A 181 7.34 -36.32 9.00
C ALA A 181 6.44 -36.61 10.23
N VAL A 182 6.66 -37.73 10.92
CA VAL A 182 5.87 -38.10 12.12
C VAL A 182 6.30 -37.33 13.37
N ILE A 183 7.59 -37.01 13.51
CA ILE A 183 8.09 -36.22 14.66
C ILE A 183 7.65 -34.75 14.56
N VAL A 184 7.55 -34.20 13.34
CA VAL A 184 7.01 -32.84 13.13
C VAL A 184 5.49 -32.78 13.37
N LEU A 185 4.76 -33.87 13.13
CA LEU A 185 3.31 -33.94 13.37
C LEU A 185 2.94 -34.30 14.83
N GLY A 186 3.88 -34.83 15.62
CA GLY A 186 3.61 -35.34 16.97
C GLY A 186 3.80 -34.34 18.13
N THR A 187 4.46 -33.21 17.90
CA THR A 187 4.80 -32.23 18.98
C THR A 187 3.76 -31.14 19.19
N VAL A 188 2.59 -31.19 18.53
CA VAL A 188 1.58 -30.12 18.54
C VAL A 188 0.43 -30.39 19.54
N ALA A 189 0.40 -31.54 20.20
CA ALA A 189 -0.79 -31.98 20.96
C ALA A 189 -0.81 -31.62 22.46
N ASP A 190 0.20 -30.94 23.02
CA ASP A 190 0.23 -30.73 24.47
C ASP A 190 0.78 -29.35 24.86
N SER A 191 -0.11 -28.36 24.80
CA SER A 191 -0.02 -27.10 25.56
C SER A 191 -1.42 -26.52 25.65
N ALA A 192 -2.15 -26.89 26.70
CA ALA A 192 -3.42 -26.27 27.08
C ALA A 192 -3.19 -24.86 27.65
N ALA A 193 -2.56 -23.98 26.86
CA ALA A 193 -2.70 -22.55 27.03
C ALA A 193 -4.15 -22.18 26.66
N SER A 194 -4.74 -21.21 27.36
CA SER A 194 -6.05 -20.69 26.93
C SER A 194 -5.93 -20.23 25.47
N PRO A 195 -6.91 -20.53 24.61
CA PRO A 195 -6.80 -20.26 23.19
C PRO A 195 -6.57 -18.76 22.96
N VAL A 196 -5.71 -18.47 21.98
CA VAL A 196 -5.53 -17.14 21.39
C VAL A 196 -6.52 -17.09 20.24
N SER A 197 -7.63 -16.38 20.40
CA SER A 197 -8.59 -16.25 19.30
C SER A 197 -8.04 -15.28 18.26
N ASP A 198 -8.06 -15.69 17.01
CA ASP A 198 -7.74 -14.80 15.88
C ASP A 198 -8.96 -13.98 15.47
N VAL A 199 -8.75 -13.05 14.53
CA VAL A 199 -9.80 -12.14 14.05
C VAL A 199 -11.01 -12.87 13.43
N MET A 200 -10.79 -14.06 12.88
CA MET A 200 -11.85 -14.87 12.27
C MET A 200 -12.68 -15.57 13.34
N ALA A 201 -12.01 -16.15 14.34
CA ALA A 201 -12.67 -16.78 15.47
C ALA A 201 -13.50 -15.76 16.26
N LEU A 202 -12.97 -14.54 16.44
CA LEU A 202 -13.67 -13.44 17.13
C LEU A 202 -14.82 -12.85 16.31
N GLY A 203 -14.92 -13.12 15.01
CA GLY A 203 -15.99 -12.55 14.18
C GLY A 203 -15.81 -11.05 13.89
N CYS A 204 -14.58 -10.55 13.93
CA CYS A 204 -14.31 -9.11 13.85
C CYS A 204 -14.89 -8.47 12.57
N GLN A 205 -15.51 -7.29 12.72
CA GLN A 205 -16.09 -6.50 11.62
C GLN A 205 -17.14 -7.27 10.76
N GLY A 206 -17.71 -8.36 11.29
CA GLY A 206 -18.70 -9.17 10.57
C GLY A 206 -18.13 -10.08 9.47
N PHE A 207 -16.80 -10.22 9.40
CA PHE A 207 -16.12 -11.05 8.39
C PHE A 207 -15.65 -12.42 8.91
N GLY A 208 -15.87 -12.74 10.19
CA GLY A 208 -15.42 -13.99 10.79
C GLY A 208 -16.55 -14.99 11.08
N GLU A 209 -16.16 -16.20 11.49
CA GLU A 209 -17.09 -17.29 11.81
C GLU A 209 -17.75 -17.11 13.19
N GLY A 210 -17.17 -16.27 14.06
CA GLY A 210 -17.69 -16.02 15.40
C GLY A 210 -17.67 -17.26 16.30
N THR A 211 -16.69 -18.14 16.09
CA THR A 211 -16.54 -19.42 16.82
C THR A 211 -16.04 -19.23 18.25
N ALA A 212 -15.40 -18.09 18.54
CA ALA A 212 -15.04 -17.70 19.89
C ALA A 212 -16.31 -17.37 20.70
N SER A 213 -16.47 -18.05 21.84
CA SER A 213 -17.64 -17.91 22.71
C SER A 213 -17.21 -17.59 24.15
N GLY A 214 -18.14 -17.04 24.94
CA GLY A 214 -17.87 -16.65 26.33
C GLY A 214 -17.34 -15.24 26.53
N PHE A 215 -17.37 -14.41 25.49
CA PHE A 215 -17.05 -12.98 25.53
C PHE A 215 -18.30 -12.15 25.28
N ASP A 216 -18.47 -11.05 26.02
CA ASP A 216 -19.44 -10.02 25.66
C ASP A 216 -18.96 -9.19 24.45
N GLU A 217 -19.83 -8.33 23.92
CA GLU A 217 -19.50 -7.55 22.72
C GLU A 217 -18.36 -6.55 22.96
N SER A 218 -18.25 -5.95 24.14
CA SER A 218 -17.15 -5.03 24.47
C SER A 218 -15.80 -5.75 24.58
N GLU A 219 -15.80 -6.96 25.15
CA GLU A 219 -14.63 -7.84 25.21
C GLU A 219 -14.20 -8.29 23.81
N LYS A 220 -15.14 -8.67 22.95
CA LYS A 220 -14.84 -9.02 21.54
C LYS A 220 -14.27 -7.83 20.79
N GLU A 221 -14.87 -6.65 20.90
CA GLU A 221 -14.39 -5.43 20.23
C GLU A 221 -12.98 -5.07 20.69
N PHE A 222 -12.68 -5.17 21.99
CA PHE A 222 -11.35 -4.98 22.54
C PHE A 222 -10.34 -6.00 21.97
N LEU A 223 -10.67 -7.30 22.00
CA LEU A 223 -9.81 -8.35 21.46
C LEU A 223 -9.58 -8.16 19.95
N CYS A 224 -10.63 -7.83 19.20
CA CYS A 224 -10.55 -7.50 17.78
C CYS A 224 -9.61 -6.32 17.51
N ALA A 225 -9.72 -5.24 18.28
CA ALA A 225 -8.86 -4.07 18.13
C ALA A 225 -7.39 -4.40 18.41
N ILE A 226 -7.10 -5.20 19.44
CA ILE A 226 -5.73 -5.63 19.74
C ILE A 226 -5.16 -6.57 18.67
N ARG A 227 -5.99 -7.48 18.15
CA ARG A 227 -5.59 -8.55 17.20
C ARG A 227 -5.61 -8.15 15.74
N SER A 228 -6.19 -7.00 15.40
CA SER A 228 -6.27 -6.54 14.03
C SER A 228 -4.89 -6.12 13.52
N ASP A 229 -4.30 -6.90 12.61
CA ASP A 229 -3.10 -6.47 11.85
C ASP A 229 -3.46 -5.55 10.68
N ARG A 230 -4.74 -5.20 10.53
CA ARG A 230 -5.21 -4.38 9.42
C ARG A 230 -4.69 -2.95 9.62
N LEU A 231 -3.93 -2.45 8.64
CA LEU A 231 -3.37 -1.09 8.61
C LEU A 231 -2.44 -0.74 9.79
N GLY A 232 -1.93 -1.73 10.54
CA GLY A 232 -1.10 -1.49 11.72
C GLY A 232 -1.87 -1.00 12.95
N GLU A 233 -3.20 -1.18 12.96
CA GLU A 233 -4.09 -0.75 14.05
C GLU A 233 -4.05 -1.68 15.29
N GLY A 234 -3.35 -2.81 15.23
CA GLY A 234 -3.21 -3.75 16.33
C GLY A 234 -2.15 -3.36 17.35
N VAL A 235 -1.96 -4.22 18.35
CA VAL A 235 -0.87 -4.10 19.33
C VAL A 235 -0.04 -5.39 19.28
N PRO A 236 0.99 -5.45 18.41
CA PRO A 236 1.76 -6.67 18.16
C PRO A 236 2.33 -7.30 19.44
N GLU A 237 2.71 -6.49 20.42
CA GLU A 237 3.24 -6.94 21.71
C GLU A 237 2.24 -7.76 22.54
N LEU A 238 0.94 -7.65 22.25
CA LEU A 238 -0.16 -8.34 22.93
C LEU A 238 -0.84 -9.39 22.02
N ALA A 239 -0.36 -9.57 20.78
CA ALA A 239 -0.99 -10.44 19.79
C ALA A 239 -0.97 -11.93 20.18
N ASP A 240 0.06 -12.38 20.91
CA ASP A 240 0.20 -13.78 21.32
C ASP A 240 -0.33 -14.08 22.73
N MET A 241 -0.84 -13.06 23.44
CA MET A 241 -1.32 -13.22 24.81
C MET A 241 -2.63 -14.04 24.84
N PRO A 242 -2.83 -15.01 25.74
CA PRO A 242 -4.13 -15.69 25.84
C PRO A 242 -5.28 -14.71 26.11
N ASP A 243 -6.44 -14.92 25.49
CA ASP A 243 -7.53 -13.93 25.49
C ASP A 243 -7.97 -13.53 26.90
N ARG A 244 -8.01 -14.51 27.81
CA ARG A 244 -8.35 -14.28 29.22
C ARG A 244 -7.34 -13.38 29.93
N ASP A 245 -6.05 -13.58 29.67
CA ASP A 245 -4.97 -12.80 30.27
C ASP A 245 -4.97 -11.37 29.69
N LEU A 246 -5.25 -11.26 28.39
CA LEU A 246 -5.37 -9.98 27.70
C LEU A 246 -6.57 -9.16 28.22
N LEU A 247 -7.72 -9.79 28.44
CA LEU A 247 -8.88 -9.14 29.04
C LEU A 247 -8.63 -8.73 30.50
N ALA A 248 -7.95 -9.58 31.28
CA ALA A 248 -7.57 -9.24 32.65
C ALA A 248 -6.60 -8.05 32.68
N TYR A 249 -5.66 -8.00 31.74
CA TYR A 249 -4.75 -6.87 31.56
C TYR A 249 -5.51 -5.59 31.19
N GLY A 250 -6.40 -5.65 30.19
CA GLY A 250 -7.25 -4.52 29.77
C GLY A 250 -8.10 -3.97 30.92
N ARG A 251 -8.78 -4.84 31.68
CA ARG A 251 -9.59 -4.44 32.85
C ARG A 251 -8.77 -3.74 33.93
N ARG A 252 -7.55 -4.24 34.21
CA ARG A 252 -6.64 -3.57 35.15
C ARG A 252 -6.27 -2.16 34.68
N LEU A 253 -6.09 -1.97 33.37
CA LEU A 253 -5.87 -0.64 32.81
C LEU A 253 -7.13 0.23 32.89
N CYS A 254 -8.33 -0.33 32.68
CA CYS A 254 -9.59 0.38 32.90
C CYS A 254 -9.69 0.91 34.34
N ASP A 255 -9.38 0.09 35.35
CA ASP A 255 -9.43 0.50 36.76
C ASP A 255 -8.48 1.66 37.05
N LEU A 256 -7.26 1.59 36.50
CA LEU A 256 -6.27 2.68 36.63
C LEU A 256 -6.73 3.95 35.90
N ALA A 257 -7.31 3.81 34.70
CA ALA A 257 -7.82 4.94 33.94
C ALA A 257 -9.02 5.59 34.63
N ALA A 258 -9.96 4.80 35.16
CA ALA A 258 -11.11 5.30 35.91
C ALA A 258 -10.69 6.11 37.16
N GLN A 259 -9.63 5.71 37.85
CA GLN A 259 -9.04 6.48 38.97
C GLN A 259 -8.42 7.82 38.52
N ASN A 260 -8.18 8.00 37.23
CA ASN A 260 -7.61 9.19 36.62
C ASN A 260 -8.58 9.80 35.59
N GLU A 261 -9.90 9.74 35.85
CA GLU A 261 -10.94 10.39 35.03
C GLU A 261 -10.93 9.92 33.56
N GLY A 262 -10.58 8.65 33.31
CA GLY A 262 -10.49 8.08 31.96
C GLY A 262 -9.21 8.44 31.19
N ASN A 263 -8.32 9.27 31.77
CA ASN A 263 -7.11 9.72 31.11
C ASN A 263 -6.04 8.62 31.04
N VAL A 264 -5.89 7.99 29.87
CA VAL A 264 -4.87 6.97 29.62
C VAL A 264 -3.44 7.51 29.55
N SER A 265 -3.29 8.83 29.36
CA SER A 265 -1.99 9.52 29.39
C SER A 265 -1.55 9.88 30.80
N ALA A 266 -2.39 9.64 31.83
CA ALA A 266 -2.01 9.86 33.21
C ALA A 266 -0.74 9.04 33.57
N PRO A 267 0.20 9.59 34.35
CA PRO A 267 1.48 8.92 34.63
C PRO A 267 1.35 7.49 35.19
N ALA A 268 0.30 7.23 36.00
CA ALA A 268 0.04 5.90 36.55
C ALA A 268 -0.37 4.88 35.47
N VAL A 269 -1.22 5.28 34.53
CA VAL A 269 -1.70 4.44 33.42
C VAL A 269 -0.58 4.24 32.40
N SER A 270 0.08 5.32 31.98
CA SER A 270 1.22 5.27 31.04
C SER A 270 2.37 4.40 31.56
N LYS A 271 2.68 4.46 32.87
CA LYS A 271 3.67 3.56 33.49
C LYS A 271 3.24 2.09 33.46
N ALA A 272 1.95 1.80 33.60
CA ALA A 272 1.42 0.43 33.55
C ALA A 272 1.43 -0.12 32.11
N ILE A 273 1.16 0.74 31.12
CA ILE A 273 1.24 0.42 29.69
C ILE A 273 2.71 0.23 29.24
N GLY A 274 3.62 1.05 29.78
CA GLY A 274 5.04 0.99 29.46
C GLY A 274 5.33 1.35 28.00
N LYS A 275 6.08 0.49 27.30
CA LYS A 275 6.49 0.74 25.91
C LYS A 275 5.35 0.55 24.90
N MET A 276 4.23 -0.02 25.31
CA MET A 276 3.05 -0.27 24.46
C MET A 276 2.13 0.95 24.37
N ASN A 277 2.62 2.15 24.74
CA ASN A 277 1.83 3.36 24.73
C ASN A 277 1.68 3.88 23.29
N ASN A 278 0.80 3.23 22.53
CA ASN A 278 0.44 3.59 21.18
C ASN A 278 -1.05 3.98 21.08
N PRO A 279 -1.44 4.71 20.03
CA PRO A 279 -2.84 5.08 19.81
C PRO A 279 -3.78 3.87 19.69
N SER A 280 -3.29 2.75 19.14
CA SER A 280 -4.02 1.50 18.97
C SER A 280 -4.55 0.92 20.29
N LEU A 281 -3.68 0.81 21.30
CA LEU A 281 -4.08 0.31 22.63
C LEU A 281 -5.07 1.26 23.29
N THR A 282 -4.88 2.57 23.13
CA THR A 282 -5.79 3.59 23.66
C THR A 282 -7.18 3.48 23.04
N GLY A 283 -7.28 3.33 21.71
CA GLY A 283 -8.54 3.08 21.02
C GLY A 283 -9.19 1.75 21.40
N ALA A 284 -8.39 0.69 21.58
CA ALA A 284 -8.89 -0.60 22.07
C ALA A 284 -9.48 -0.48 23.47
N LEU A 285 -8.77 0.19 24.40
CA LEU A 285 -9.25 0.38 25.78
C LEU A 285 -10.57 1.14 25.84
N ALA A 286 -10.84 2.08 24.94
CA ALA A 286 -12.13 2.76 24.88
C ALA A 286 -13.29 1.80 24.59
N LYS A 287 -13.05 0.69 23.86
CA LYS A 287 -14.07 -0.36 23.64
C LYS A 287 -14.39 -1.16 24.90
N LEU A 288 -13.41 -1.31 25.80
CA LEU A 288 -13.56 -2.09 27.04
C LEU A 288 -13.96 -1.23 28.25
N CYS A 289 -13.51 0.03 28.29
CA CYS A 289 -13.56 0.90 29.46
C CYS A 289 -14.47 2.12 29.21
N PRO A 290 -15.69 2.19 29.80
CA PRO A 290 -16.61 3.31 29.58
C PRO A 290 -16.03 4.68 29.95
N SER A 291 -15.21 4.77 31.00
CA SER A 291 -14.57 6.04 31.39
C SER A 291 -13.54 6.53 30.37
N VAL A 292 -12.84 5.62 29.69
CA VAL A 292 -11.87 5.98 28.64
C VAL A 292 -12.62 6.46 27.40
N ALA A 293 -13.71 5.79 27.01
CA ALA A 293 -14.56 6.23 25.93
C ALA A 293 -15.10 7.65 26.17
N GLN A 294 -15.66 7.91 27.35
CA GLN A 294 -16.14 9.26 27.69
C GLN A 294 -15.02 10.31 27.62
N ALA A 295 -13.84 10.02 28.18
CA ALA A 295 -12.73 10.96 28.14
C ALA A 295 -12.23 11.23 26.71
N GLN A 296 -12.32 10.25 25.80
CA GLN A 296 -12.04 10.45 24.38
C GLN A 296 -13.10 11.31 23.70
N GLU A 297 -14.38 11.05 23.95
CA GLU A 297 -15.48 11.86 23.41
C GLU A 297 -15.38 13.32 23.87
N ASP A 298 -15.09 13.56 25.16
CA ASP A 298 -14.91 14.91 25.71
C ASP A 298 -13.69 15.62 25.09
N GLU A 299 -12.59 14.90 24.87
CA GLU A 299 -11.39 15.41 24.20
C GLU A 299 -11.67 15.73 22.72
N GLU A 300 -12.37 14.85 22.00
CA GLU A 300 -12.79 15.08 20.62
C GLU A 300 -13.73 16.27 20.50
N GLU A 301 -14.68 16.45 21.43
CA GLU A 301 -15.54 17.61 21.48
C GLU A 301 -14.74 18.90 21.73
N ARG A 302 -13.78 18.86 22.67
CA ARG A 302 -12.87 19.98 22.93
C ARG A 302 -12.05 20.33 21.69
N MET A 303 -11.39 19.35 21.07
CA MET A 303 -10.60 19.54 19.85
C MET A 303 -11.46 20.09 18.71
N ARG A 304 -12.70 19.59 18.57
CA ARG A 304 -13.66 20.11 17.58
C ARG A 304 -14.02 21.56 17.86
N ALA A 305 -14.32 21.91 19.11
CA ALA A 305 -14.64 23.29 19.50
C ALA A 305 -13.45 24.25 19.31
N GLU A 306 -12.23 23.79 19.63
CA GLU A 306 -10.99 24.55 19.38
C GLU A 306 -10.75 24.76 17.88
N ASN A 307 -10.91 23.70 17.07
CA ASN A 307 -10.79 23.78 15.61
C ASN A 307 -11.86 24.70 15.00
N ASP A 308 -13.11 24.60 15.45
CA ASP A 308 -14.20 25.48 15.00
C ASP A 308 -13.91 26.94 15.37
N ALA A 309 -13.41 27.20 16.57
CA ALA A 309 -12.99 28.53 16.99
C ALA A 309 -11.81 29.06 16.15
N TYR A 310 -10.85 28.18 15.82
CA TYR A 310 -9.72 28.50 14.95
C TYR A 310 -10.17 28.88 13.54
N ILE A 311 -11.03 28.07 12.91
CA ILE A 311 -11.63 28.35 11.59
C ILE A 311 -12.46 29.64 11.63
N ALA A 312 -13.28 29.84 12.66
CA ALA A 312 -14.08 31.05 12.82
C ALA A 312 -13.19 32.31 12.95
N ALA A 313 -12.07 32.22 13.68
CA ALA A 313 -11.10 33.30 13.79
C ALA A 313 -10.41 33.61 12.46
N ALA A 314 -10.09 32.60 11.64
CA ALA A 314 -9.57 32.78 10.29
C ALA A 314 -10.60 33.45 9.37
N LYS A 315 -11.84 32.97 9.35
CA LYS A 315 -12.96 33.57 8.60
C LYS A 315 -13.19 35.03 9.00
N LYS A 316 -13.17 35.34 10.29
CA LYS A 316 -13.27 36.71 10.81
C LYS A 316 -12.13 37.59 10.31
N ARG A 317 -10.88 37.11 10.37
CA ARG A 317 -9.70 37.82 9.83
C ARG A 317 -9.83 38.08 8.34
N CYS A 318 -10.20 37.07 7.53
CA CYS A 318 -10.44 37.26 6.11
C CYS A 318 -11.54 38.29 5.82
N SER A 319 -12.63 38.29 6.61
CA SER A 319 -13.71 39.27 6.47
C SER A 319 -13.27 40.71 6.79
N SER A 320 -12.28 40.88 7.68
CA SER A 320 -11.74 42.18 8.10
C SER A 320 -10.80 42.82 7.08
N HIS A 321 -10.22 42.02 6.17
CA HIS A 321 -9.36 42.57 5.11
C HIS A 321 -10.17 43.48 4.17
N PRO A 322 -9.59 44.61 3.72
CA PRO A 322 -10.24 45.50 2.77
C PRO A 322 -10.67 44.74 1.52
N ARG A 323 -11.93 44.92 1.12
CA ARG A 323 -12.45 44.34 -0.13
C ARG A 323 -11.72 44.96 -1.32
N HIS A 324 -11.36 44.13 -2.30
CA HIS A 324 -10.87 44.62 -3.58
C HIS A 324 -11.95 45.51 -4.23
N GLN A 325 -11.51 46.62 -4.84
CA GLN A 325 -12.37 47.55 -5.57
C GLN A 325 -12.01 47.48 -7.06
N PRO A 326 -12.64 46.58 -7.85
CA PRO A 326 -12.34 46.41 -9.26
C PRO A 326 -12.47 47.70 -10.07
N LYS A 327 -11.51 47.99 -10.93
CA LYS A 327 -11.58 49.11 -11.89
C LYS A 327 -12.67 48.95 -12.95
N ILE A 328 -13.12 47.71 -13.17
CA ILE A 328 -14.26 47.38 -14.02
C ILE A 328 -15.13 46.37 -13.28
N ARG A 329 -16.44 46.36 -13.53
CA ARG A 329 -17.36 45.46 -12.83
C ARG A 329 -17.11 43.99 -13.24
N PRO A 330 -16.82 43.07 -12.31
CA PRO A 330 -16.76 41.64 -12.60
C PRO A 330 -18.17 41.08 -12.86
N VAL A 331 -18.25 40.01 -13.64
CA VAL A 331 -19.49 39.24 -13.87
C VAL A 331 -19.81 38.39 -12.65
N ARG A 332 -18.78 37.76 -12.08
CA ARG A 332 -18.84 36.96 -10.85
C ARG A 332 -17.72 37.42 -9.93
N GLN A 333 -18.04 37.59 -8.65
CA GLN A 333 -17.06 37.88 -7.61
C GLN A 333 -17.46 37.09 -6.36
N ALA A 334 -16.50 36.39 -5.78
CA ALA A 334 -16.69 35.61 -4.56
C ALA A 334 -15.44 35.66 -3.70
N ARG A 335 -15.63 35.39 -2.40
CA ARG A 335 -14.55 35.29 -1.43
C ARG A 335 -14.71 34.00 -0.66
N ALA A 336 -13.59 33.32 -0.43
CA ALA A 336 -13.51 32.11 0.37
C ALA A 336 -12.34 32.21 1.35
N THR A 337 -12.44 31.46 2.45
CA THR A 337 -11.33 31.25 3.39
C THR A 337 -10.88 29.82 3.20
N MET A 338 -9.83 29.63 2.41
CA MET A 338 -9.40 28.31 1.94
C MET A 338 -8.25 27.82 2.80
N TRP A 339 -8.36 26.59 3.32
CA TRP A 339 -7.24 25.89 3.93
C TRP A 339 -6.25 25.49 2.83
N THR A 340 -4.96 25.68 3.08
CA THR A 340 -3.89 25.28 2.18
C THR A 340 -2.94 24.36 2.92
N GLU A 341 -3.08 23.06 2.67
CA GLU A 341 -2.10 22.03 3.01
C GLU A 341 -1.11 21.92 1.85
N PHE A 342 0.19 21.80 2.19
CA PHE A 342 1.25 21.75 1.18
C PHE A 342 1.28 22.92 0.20
N TRP A 343 0.72 24.08 0.57
CA TRP A 343 0.96 25.37 -0.07
C TRP A 343 0.18 25.66 -1.35
N TYR A 344 -0.64 24.73 -1.84
CA TYR A 344 -1.34 24.86 -3.11
C TYR A 344 -2.83 25.14 -2.92
N ILE A 345 -3.38 25.93 -3.84
CA ILE A 345 -4.80 25.97 -4.12
C ILE A 345 -4.92 25.43 -5.54
N ASN A 346 -5.64 24.33 -5.66
CA ASN A 346 -5.82 23.65 -6.92
C ASN A 346 -7.10 24.16 -7.58
N ALA A 347 -7.05 24.20 -8.91
CA ALA A 347 -8.19 24.56 -9.71
C ALA A 347 -8.19 23.75 -10.99
N TRP A 348 -9.37 23.28 -11.39
CA TRP A 348 -9.48 22.34 -12.50
C TRP A 348 -10.76 22.54 -13.30
N ASP A 349 -10.73 21.97 -14.50
CA ASP A 349 -11.88 21.74 -15.34
C ASP A 349 -12.50 20.38 -14.97
N GLU A 350 -13.82 20.26 -15.04
CA GLU A 350 -14.55 19.02 -14.76
C GLU A 350 -13.92 17.81 -15.48
N GLY A 351 -13.60 16.76 -14.72
CA GLY A 351 -12.95 15.54 -15.22
C GLY A 351 -11.42 15.61 -15.30
N ASN A 352 -10.80 16.69 -14.80
CA ASN A 352 -9.35 16.85 -14.67
C ASN A 352 -8.92 17.03 -13.21
N GLU A 353 -9.71 16.53 -12.26
CA GLU A 353 -9.38 16.47 -10.84
C GLU A 353 -8.01 15.80 -10.66
N GLY A 354 -7.04 16.51 -10.04
CA GLY A 354 -5.69 15.99 -9.83
C GLY A 354 -4.79 15.96 -11.08
N GLY A 355 -5.18 16.66 -12.16
CA GLY A 355 -4.32 16.84 -13.33
C GLY A 355 -3.01 17.54 -12.97
N SER A 356 -1.87 17.05 -13.48
CA SER A 356 -0.57 17.70 -13.28
C SER A 356 -0.58 19.08 -13.93
N THR A 357 -0.16 20.08 -13.17
CA THR A 357 0.22 21.36 -13.76
C THR A 357 1.65 21.29 -14.28
N GLY A 358 1.98 22.15 -15.25
CA GLY A 358 3.36 22.31 -15.71
C GLY A 358 4.21 23.07 -14.68
N ASP A 359 5.39 23.52 -15.09
CA ASP A 359 6.29 24.28 -14.23
C ASP A 359 5.61 25.52 -13.61
N MET A 360 5.90 25.77 -12.34
CA MET A 360 5.43 26.95 -11.63
C MET A 360 6.05 28.22 -12.20
N VAL A 361 5.22 29.17 -12.60
CA VAL A 361 5.67 30.48 -13.07
C VAL A 361 5.90 31.38 -11.86
N ALA A 362 7.16 31.80 -11.70
CA ALA A 362 7.63 32.66 -10.61
C ALA A 362 7.28 32.11 -9.20
N ASP A 363 7.23 30.78 -9.04
CA ASP A 363 6.82 30.13 -7.79
C ASP A 363 5.48 30.67 -7.24
N LEU A 364 4.53 30.94 -8.16
CA LEU A 364 3.19 31.41 -7.80
C LEU A 364 2.07 30.66 -8.50
N VAL A 365 2.18 30.42 -9.81
CA VAL A 365 1.09 29.75 -10.54
C VAL A 365 1.61 28.84 -11.64
N GLY A 366 1.16 27.59 -11.63
CA GLY A 366 1.35 26.58 -12.67
C GLY A 366 0.06 26.40 -13.45
N SER A 367 0.15 26.09 -14.74
CA SER A 367 -1.03 25.89 -15.59
C SER A 367 -0.79 24.81 -16.64
N ALA A 368 -1.81 24.00 -16.88
CA ALA A 368 -1.92 23.04 -17.95
C ALA A 368 -3.36 23.06 -18.51
N PRO A 369 -3.64 22.43 -19.67
CA PRO A 369 -5.02 22.25 -20.10
C PRO A 369 -5.83 21.54 -19.01
N GLY A 370 -6.90 22.18 -18.53
CA GLY A 370 -7.79 21.63 -17.51
C GLY A 370 -7.28 21.69 -16.07
N ALA A 371 -6.06 22.15 -15.80
CA ALA A 371 -5.49 22.20 -14.45
C ALA A 371 -4.71 23.49 -14.18
N LEU A 372 -4.77 23.99 -12.94
CA LEU A 372 -4.13 25.21 -12.49
C LEU A 372 -3.80 25.08 -11.00
N ASP A 373 -2.55 25.37 -10.64
CA ASP A 373 -2.07 25.28 -9.26
C ASP A 373 -1.57 26.65 -8.84
N ILE A 374 -2.01 27.11 -7.68
CA ILE A 374 -1.66 28.42 -7.14
C ILE A 374 -0.94 28.24 -5.82
N TRP A 375 0.30 28.71 -5.75
CA TRP A 375 1.11 28.64 -4.54
C TRP A 375 0.87 29.86 -3.65
N ALA A 376 0.07 29.67 -2.59
CA ALA A 376 -0.38 30.74 -1.69
C ALA A 376 0.73 31.23 -0.75
N ALA A 377 1.38 30.32 0.00
CA ALA A 377 2.49 30.62 0.92
C ALA A 377 3.23 29.35 1.36
N ASP A 378 4.37 29.48 2.02
CA ASP A 378 5.21 28.36 2.46
C ASP A 378 4.88 27.88 3.90
N GLU A 379 3.64 28.07 4.38
CA GLU A 379 3.20 27.66 5.74
C GLU A 379 1.72 27.22 5.79
N ILE A 380 1.38 26.36 6.77
CA ILE A 380 0.06 25.70 6.87
C ILE A 380 -0.92 26.70 7.45
N GLY A 381 -2.07 26.87 6.80
CA GLY A 381 -3.08 27.79 7.28
C GLY A 381 -4.15 28.11 6.26
N HIS A 382 -4.93 29.14 6.57
CA HIS A 382 -5.96 29.69 5.73
C HIS A 382 -5.43 30.85 4.89
N ALA A 383 -5.74 30.84 3.59
CA ALA A 383 -5.60 31.97 2.69
C ALA A 383 -6.95 32.66 2.47
N CYS A 384 -6.93 33.99 2.41
CA CYS A 384 -8.11 34.78 2.05
C CYS A 384 -8.16 34.96 0.54
N VAL A 385 -9.04 34.21 -0.12
CA VAL A 385 -9.08 34.14 -1.59
C VAL A 385 -10.25 34.94 -2.11
N THR A 386 -9.99 35.77 -3.11
CA THR A 386 -11.02 36.50 -3.87
C THR A 386 -10.94 36.08 -5.33
N GLY A 387 -12.01 35.46 -5.84
CA GLY A 387 -12.17 35.09 -7.23
C GLY A 387 -13.00 36.13 -7.98
N GLU A 388 -12.54 36.54 -9.15
CA GLU A 388 -13.24 37.50 -10.01
C GLU A 388 -13.22 37.05 -11.47
N ALA A 389 -14.39 37.00 -12.11
CA ALA A 389 -14.51 36.65 -13.52
C ALA A 389 -14.97 37.86 -14.35
N TYR A 390 -14.37 38.05 -15.53
CA TYR A 390 -14.62 39.21 -16.40
C TYR A 390 -14.91 38.77 -17.86
N ARG A 391 -15.74 39.54 -18.57
CA ARG A 391 -15.97 39.34 -20.03
C ARG A 391 -14.85 39.91 -20.92
N ARG A 392 -13.98 40.72 -20.35
CA ARG A 392 -12.86 41.37 -21.05
C ARG A 392 -11.69 41.54 -20.09
N ARG A 393 -10.48 41.72 -20.64
CA ARG A 393 -9.25 41.92 -19.85
C ARG A 393 -9.39 43.10 -18.87
N PRO A 394 -9.30 42.88 -17.55
CA PRO A 394 -9.26 43.96 -16.58
C PRO A 394 -7.92 44.68 -16.61
N PRO A 395 -7.86 45.98 -16.27
CA PRO A 395 -6.60 46.71 -16.13
C PRO A 395 -5.65 46.01 -15.15
N VAL A 396 -4.34 46.17 -15.35
CA VAL A 396 -3.34 45.58 -14.45
C VAL A 396 -3.25 46.39 -13.15
N GLU A 397 -3.19 45.69 -12.02
CA GLU A 397 -3.16 46.29 -10.68
C GLU A 397 -2.00 45.70 -9.87
N THR A 398 -0.84 46.38 -9.83
CA THR A 398 0.35 45.89 -9.10
C THR A 398 0.59 46.59 -7.77
N ARG A 399 -0.07 47.73 -7.54
CA ARG A 399 0.11 48.54 -6.31
C ARG A 399 -0.51 47.80 -5.12
N GLY A 400 0.25 47.63 -4.04
CA GLY A 400 -0.20 46.94 -2.83
C GLY A 400 -0.16 45.41 -2.87
N TRP A 401 0.25 44.83 -4.00
CA TRP A 401 0.49 43.39 -4.16
C TRP A 401 1.99 43.09 -4.11
N GLU A 402 2.38 41.94 -3.56
CA GLU A 402 3.78 41.53 -3.49
C GLU A 402 4.24 40.94 -4.83
N GLN A 403 3.39 40.10 -5.42
CA GLN A 403 3.65 39.43 -6.69
C GLN A 403 2.37 39.37 -7.52
N VAL A 404 2.51 39.50 -8.84
CA VAL A 404 1.41 39.46 -9.81
C VAL A 404 1.86 38.72 -11.07
N VAL A 405 1.24 37.56 -11.30
CA VAL A 405 1.57 36.67 -12.43
C VAL A 405 0.30 36.35 -13.21
N GLU A 406 0.41 36.31 -14.53
CA GLU A 406 -0.68 35.94 -15.43
C GLU A 406 -0.27 34.77 -16.32
N VAL A 407 -1.10 33.74 -16.37
CA VAL A 407 -0.90 32.52 -17.17
C VAL A 407 -2.07 32.29 -18.12
N GLY A 408 -1.84 31.51 -19.18
CA GLY A 408 -2.91 30.98 -20.01
C GLY A 408 -3.53 29.76 -19.36
N TYR A 409 -4.84 29.60 -19.47
CA TYR A 409 -5.59 28.44 -19.02
C TYR A 409 -6.54 27.99 -20.14
N THR A 410 -6.74 26.69 -20.31
CA THR A 410 -7.67 26.14 -21.30
C THR A 410 -8.63 25.21 -20.59
N THR A 411 -9.93 25.39 -20.79
CA THR A 411 -10.97 24.49 -20.29
C THR A 411 -11.77 23.93 -21.47
N ALA A 412 -11.96 22.61 -21.47
CA ALA A 412 -12.73 21.89 -22.48
C ALA A 412 -14.22 21.82 -22.13
N LYS A 413 -14.57 21.76 -20.85
CA LYS A 413 -15.97 21.72 -20.37
C LYS A 413 -16.52 23.12 -20.07
N GLY A 414 -15.65 24.12 -20.01
CA GLY A 414 -16.02 25.49 -19.70
C GLY A 414 -16.20 25.75 -18.22
N THR A 415 -15.48 25.00 -17.39
CA THR A 415 -15.50 25.16 -15.94
C THR A 415 -14.10 25.51 -15.44
N LEU A 416 -14.05 26.29 -14.38
CA LEU A 416 -12.85 26.49 -13.56
C LEU A 416 -13.30 26.55 -12.11
N SER A 417 -13.29 25.38 -11.46
CA SER A 417 -13.53 25.24 -10.03
C SER A 417 -12.22 25.50 -9.29
N ILE A 418 -12.26 26.30 -8.22
CA ILE A 418 -11.12 26.56 -7.35
C ILE A 418 -11.53 26.11 -5.96
N VAL A 419 -10.83 25.12 -5.42
CA VAL A 419 -11.20 24.45 -4.17
C VAL A 419 -10.00 24.46 -3.22
N GLY A 420 -10.24 24.80 -1.95
CA GLY A 420 -9.28 24.63 -0.87
C GLY A 420 -9.38 23.22 -0.27
N ASP A 421 -8.36 22.79 0.47
CA ASP A 421 -8.31 21.43 1.02
C ASP A 421 -9.40 21.17 2.08
N ASN A 422 -9.96 22.22 2.67
CA ASN A 422 -11.12 22.17 3.56
C ASN A 422 -12.47 22.08 2.83
N GLY A 423 -12.49 21.93 1.50
CA GLY A 423 -13.69 21.85 0.68
C GLY A 423 -14.39 23.19 0.43
N GLU A 424 -13.84 24.32 0.90
CA GLU A 424 -14.33 25.64 0.54
C GLU A 424 -14.02 25.91 -0.94
N GLU A 425 -15.03 26.29 -1.72
CA GLU A 425 -14.95 26.44 -3.17
C GLU A 425 -15.38 27.85 -3.62
N LEU A 426 -14.71 28.38 -4.64
CA LEU A 426 -15.20 29.54 -5.38
C LEU A 426 -16.16 29.10 -6.48
N PRO A 427 -17.21 29.90 -6.80
CA PRO A 427 -18.06 29.61 -7.94
C PRO A 427 -17.23 29.56 -9.22
N ASP A 428 -17.68 28.76 -10.19
CA ASP A 428 -17.07 28.66 -11.50
C ASP A 428 -16.71 30.06 -12.07
N LEU A 429 -15.45 30.23 -12.47
CA LEU A 429 -14.93 31.49 -12.99
C LEU A 429 -14.83 31.51 -14.53
N ALA A 430 -15.10 30.41 -15.23
CA ALA A 430 -15.07 30.31 -16.68
C ALA A 430 -16.37 30.80 -17.34
N VAL A 431 -16.65 32.10 -17.22
CA VAL A 431 -17.95 32.71 -17.57
C VAL A 431 -18.39 32.63 -19.04
N ASN A 432 -17.51 32.23 -19.97
CA ASN A 432 -17.83 32.10 -21.40
C ASN A 432 -17.92 30.63 -21.86
N GLY A 433 -17.92 29.67 -20.94
CA GLY A 433 -17.92 28.24 -21.27
C GLY A 433 -16.57 27.76 -21.81
N PRO A 434 -16.54 26.69 -22.62
CA PRO A 434 -15.29 26.12 -23.13
C PRO A 434 -14.42 27.13 -23.88
N GLY A 435 -13.11 27.08 -23.68
CA GLY A 435 -12.17 27.90 -24.43
C GLY A 435 -10.92 28.33 -23.68
N ASP A 436 -10.30 29.38 -24.23
CA ASP A 436 -9.05 29.93 -23.73
C ASP A 436 -9.27 31.13 -22.80
N TYR A 437 -8.68 31.04 -21.62
CA TYR A 437 -8.71 32.06 -20.59
C TYR A 437 -7.30 32.51 -20.21
N ARG A 438 -7.26 33.66 -19.56
CA ARG A 438 -6.12 34.17 -18.81
C ARG A 438 -6.50 34.21 -17.35
N VAL A 439 -5.60 33.69 -16.52
CA VAL A 439 -5.74 33.72 -15.07
C VAL A 439 -4.63 34.60 -14.52
N ARG A 440 -4.99 35.69 -13.87
CA ARG A 440 -4.05 36.60 -13.21
C ARG A 440 -4.18 36.44 -11.70
N VAL A 441 -3.11 35.98 -11.07
CA VAL A 441 -3.01 35.78 -9.63
C VAL A 441 -2.21 36.93 -9.02
N HIS A 442 -2.76 37.56 -8.00
CA HIS A 442 -2.08 38.53 -7.17
C HIS A 442 -1.97 37.97 -5.76
N VAL A 443 -0.80 38.09 -5.14
CA VAL A 443 -0.56 37.63 -3.77
C VAL A 443 0.07 38.73 -2.92
N ARG A 444 -0.32 38.78 -1.65
CA ARG A 444 0.33 39.58 -0.60
C ARG A 444 0.23 38.88 0.75
N GLY A 445 1.06 39.29 1.71
CA GLY A 445 1.15 38.68 3.03
C GLY A 445 2.07 37.48 3.08
N ARG A 446 2.53 36.97 1.93
CA ARG A 446 3.42 35.80 1.83
C ARG A 446 4.78 36.08 2.44
N LYS A 447 5.28 37.31 2.26
CA LYS A 447 6.53 37.74 2.91
C LYS A 447 6.44 37.67 4.44
N ALA A 448 5.33 38.15 5.03
CA ALA A 448 5.17 38.19 6.47
C ALA A 448 5.23 36.79 7.07
N VAL A 449 4.49 35.85 6.47
CA VAL A 449 4.46 34.44 6.82
C VAL A 449 5.87 33.82 6.72
N ARG A 450 6.56 33.97 5.58
CA ARG A 450 7.93 33.42 5.40
C ARG A 450 8.98 33.96 6.37
N GLU A 451 8.80 35.17 6.86
CA GLU A 451 9.78 35.84 7.72
C GLU A 451 9.49 35.66 9.22
N ASN A 452 8.26 35.28 9.60
CA ASN A 452 7.86 35.15 11.00
C ASN A 452 6.96 33.92 11.21
N ILE A 453 7.45 32.98 12.02
CA ILE A 453 6.76 31.71 12.36
C ILE A 453 5.43 31.97 13.08
N ASP A 454 5.33 33.05 13.85
CA ASP A 454 4.13 33.42 14.62
C ASP A 454 3.18 34.36 13.84
N THR A 455 3.28 34.38 12.51
CA THR A 455 2.38 35.21 11.71
C THR A 455 0.95 34.73 11.92
N PRO A 456 -0.01 35.64 12.23
CA PRO A 456 -1.39 35.23 12.35
C PRO A 456 -1.88 34.54 11.08
N ASP A 457 -2.53 33.40 11.24
CA ASP A 457 -3.29 32.75 10.18
C ASP A 457 -4.22 33.75 9.42
N ALA A 458 -4.60 33.44 8.17
CA ALA A 458 -5.35 34.33 7.28
C ALA A 458 -4.63 35.66 6.95
N THR A 459 -3.29 35.70 7.05
CA THR A 459 -2.48 36.84 6.60
C THR A 459 -2.33 36.88 5.08
N VAL A 460 -2.24 35.72 4.44
CA VAL A 460 -2.07 35.60 2.99
C VAL A 460 -3.37 35.97 2.30
N GLN A 461 -3.27 36.83 1.29
CA GLN A 461 -4.41 37.26 0.50
C GLN A 461 -4.13 37.00 -0.97
N LEU A 462 -5.10 36.36 -1.64
CA LEU A 462 -5.07 36.06 -3.05
C LEU A 462 -6.20 36.77 -3.77
N LEU A 463 -5.88 37.33 -4.93
CA LEU A 463 -6.85 37.83 -5.89
C LEU A 463 -6.63 37.14 -7.23
N ILE A 464 -7.59 36.31 -7.61
CA ILE A 464 -7.58 35.49 -8.82
C ILE A 464 -8.58 36.10 -9.80
N MET A 465 -8.05 36.68 -10.87
CA MET A 465 -8.87 37.26 -11.94
C MET A 465 -8.85 36.35 -13.16
N VAL A 466 -10.03 35.99 -13.66
CA VAL A 466 -10.21 35.11 -14.83
C VAL A 466 -10.92 35.89 -15.93
N PHE A 467 -10.37 35.86 -17.14
CA PHE A 467 -10.96 36.55 -18.29
C PHE A 467 -10.59 35.87 -19.62
N PRO A 468 -11.39 36.01 -20.68
CA PRO A 468 -11.08 35.41 -21.99
C PRO A 468 -9.76 35.91 -22.57
N GLY A 469 -8.96 35.00 -23.14
CA GLY A 469 -7.74 35.36 -23.86
C GLY A 469 -6.98 34.15 -24.40
N LYS A 470 -6.51 34.25 -25.64
CA LYS A 470 -5.83 33.15 -26.36
C LYS A 470 -4.33 33.04 -26.07
N GLU A 471 -3.75 34.04 -25.41
CA GLU A 471 -2.32 34.06 -25.13
C GLU A 471 -1.95 32.95 -24.13
N LYS A 472 -0.98 32.09 -24.50
CA LYS A 472 -0.50 31.00 -23.64
C LYS A 472 0.74 31.36 -22.85
N LYS A 473 1.54 32.30 -23.36
CA LYS A 473 2.79 32.70 -22.72
C LYS A 473 2.51 33.35 -21.35
N PRO A 474 3.23 32.97 -20.28
CA PRO A 474 3.09 33.63 -19.00
C PRO A 474 3.61 35.07 -19.05
N THR A 475 3.04 35.93 -18.19
CA THR A 475 3.48 37.32 -18.02
C THR A 475 3.63 37.62 -16.53
N ILE A 476 4.83 38.06 -16.13
CA ILE A 476 5.11 38.48 -14.75
C ILE A 476 5.03 40.01 -14.71
N TYR A 477 4.03 40.56 -14.05
CA TYR A 477 3.85 42.01 -13.92
C TYR A 477 4.59 42.60 -12.73
N ARG A 478 4.73 41.79 -11.68
CA ARG A 478 5.49 42.12 -10.48
C ARG A 478 6.01 40.83 -9.89
N ASP A 479 7.29 40.80 -9.60
CA ASP A 479 7.92 39.65 -8.99
C ASP A 479 8.33 39.91 -7.54
N TYR A 480 8.37 38.85 -6.75
CA TYR A 480 8.96 38.86 -5.42
C TYR A 480 10.43 38.46 -5.52
N PRO A 481 11.40 39.25 -5.04
CA PRO A 481 12.79 38.86 -5.09
C PRO A 481 12.99 37.56 -4.30
N GLN A 482 13.33 36.48 -5.00
CA GLN A 482 13.67 35.23 -4.35
C GLN A 482 14.92 35.46 -3.49
N LYS A 483 14.86 35.14 -2.19
CA LYS A 483 16.10 34.92 -1.44
C LYS A 483 16.82 33.81 -2.18
N ALA A 484 18.03 34.07 -2.68
CA ALA A 484 18.86 33.06 -3.31
C ALA A 484 18.90 31.85 -2.38
N ARG A 485 18.31 30.73 -2.82
CA ARG A 485 18.46 29.43 -2.14
C ARG A 485 19.97 29.18 -2.07
N LYS A 486 20.54 29.26 -0.87
CA LYS A 486 21.92 28.89 -0.59
C LYS A 486 22.03 27.39 -0.42
#